data_AF-A0A9E5PKL1-F1
#
_entry.id   AF-A0A9E5PKL1-F1
#
_cell.length_a   1.000
_cell.length_b   1.000
_cell.length_c   1.000
_cell.angle_alpha   90.00
_cell.angle_beta   90.00
_cell.angle_gamma   90.00
#
_symmetry.space_group_name_H-M   'P 1'
#
loop_
_entity.id
_entity.type
_entity.pdbx_description
1 polymer ?
#
loop_
_entity_poly.entity_id
_entity_poly.type
_entity_poly.pdbx_seq_one_letter_code
_entity_poly.pdbx_strand_id
1 'polypeptide(L)' 'MRSTARAEPHPKHRQLQTAEVAVLTSAFDWSGEDTTGVTGEMAGAWTVVPVLRGGEWKIVNAAEGFPPPGAM' A
#
# COMPACT_ATOMS: atom_id res chain seq x y z
N MET A 1 56.91 -27.76 -6.17
CA MET A 1 56.33 -26.43 -5.93
C MET A 1 54.82 -26.61 -5.78
N ARG A 2 54.22 -26.25 -4.63
CA ARG A 2 52.76 -26.31 -4.44
C ARG A 2 52.19 -24.91 -4.72
N SER A 3 51.36 -24.81 -5.75
CA SER A 3 50.63 -23.58 -6.11
C SER A 3 49.49 -23.37 -5.12
N THR A 4 49.54 -22.29 -4.35
CA THR A 4 48.41 -21.81 -3.55
C THR A 4 47.60 -20.83 -4.41
N ALA A 5 46.73 -21.37 -5.26
CA ALA A 5 45.73 -20.53 -5.92
C ALA A 5 44.76 -20.02 -4.85
N ARG A 6 44.79 -18.71 -4.60
CA ARG A 6 43.88 -18.00 -3.69
C ARG A 6 42.50 -18.02 -4.34
N ALA A 7 41.51 -18.63 -3.69
CA ALA A 7 40.13 -18.59 -4.14
C ALA A 7 39.63 -17.14 -4.14
N GLU A 8 39.20 -16.64 -5.31
CA GLU A 8 38.53 -15.34 -5.40
C GLU A 8 37.18 -15.40 -4.68
N PRO A 9 36.79 -14.37 -3.92
CA PRO A 9 35.49 -14.34 -3.26
C PRO A 9 34.37 -14.27 -4.31
N HIS A 10 33.49 -15.28 -4.31
CA HIS A 10 32.31 -15.28 -5.16
C HIS A 10 31.46 -14.02 -4.94
N PRO A 11 30.95 -13.39 -6.02
CA PRO A 11 30.09 -12.23 -5.91
C PRO A 11 28.83 -12.59 -5.11
N LYS A 12 28.57 -11.85 -4.03
CA LYS A 12 27.34 -11.99 -3.25
C LYS A 12 26.18 -11.49 -4.11
N HIS A 13 25.40 -12.41 -4.68
CA HIS A 13 24.15 -12.06 -5.34
C HIS A 13 23.23 -11.36 -4.33
N ARG A 14 22.93 -10.08 -4.58
CA ARG A 14 21.92 -9.34 -3.81
C ARG A 14 20.56 -9.89 -4.22
N GLN A 15 20.00 -10.78 -3.41
CA GLN A 15 18.63 -11.26 -3.59
C GLN A 15 17.69 -10.06 -3.39
N LEU A 16 17.11 -9.57 -4.48
CA LEU A 16 16.01 -8.62 -4.40
C LEU A 16 14.82 -9.40 -3.81
N GLN A 17 14.34 -9.01 -2.62
CA GLN A 17 13.08 -9.55 -2.11
C GLN A 17 11.97 -9.11 -3.08
N THR A 18 11.35 -10.08 -3.74
CA THR A 18 10.11 -9.83 -4.48
C THR A 18 9.06 -9.41 -3.46
N ALA A 19 8.57 -8.17 -3.56
CA ALA A 19 7.46 -7.70 -2.74
C ALA A 19 6.16 -7.91 -3.54
N GLU A 20 5.15 -8.48 -2.90
CA GLU A 20 3.80 -8.49 -3.48
C GLU A 20 3.15 -7.13 -3.19
N VAL A 21 2.57 -6.54 -4.22
CA VAL A 21 1.93 -5.23 -4.16
C VAL A 21 0.54 -5.38 -4.72
N ALA A 22 -0.46 -4.82 -4.04
CA ALA A 22 -1.81 -4.69 -4.57
C ALA A 22 -2.22 -3.22 -4.64
N VAL A 23 -3.29 -2.95 -5.38
CA VAL A 23 -3.98 -1.65 -5.41
C VAL A 23 -5.45 -1.93 -5.18
N LEU A 24 -6.04 -1.32 -4.15
CA LEU A 24 -7.48 -1.36 -3.90
C LEU A 24 -8.03 0.05 -4.09
N THR A 25 -9.09 0.17 -4.90
CA THR A 25 -9.85 1.41 -5.06
C THR A 25 -11.31 1.11 -4.72
N SER A 26 -11.94 1.99 -3.96
CA SER A 26 -13.34 1.87 -3.59
C SER A 26 -14.00 3.25 -3.54
N ALA A 27 -15.25 3.32 -3.98
CA ALA A 27 -16.13 4.47 -3.83
C ALA A 27 -17.18 4.18 -2.77
N PHE A 28 -17.61 5.19 -2.04
CA PHE A 28 -18.63 5.06 -1.01
C PHE A 28 -19.56 6.27 -0.99
N ASP A 29 -20.80 5.99 -0.62
CA ASP A 29 -21.80 6.98 -0.25
C ASP A 29 -22.20 6.69 1.21
N TRP A 30 -22.20 7.73 2.03
CA TRP A 30 -22.56 7.68 3.43
C TRP A 30 -23.68 8.68 3.70
N SER A 31 -24.67 8.23 4.46
CA SER A 31 -25.72 9.07 5.02
C SER A 31 -25.90 8.67 6.48
N GLY A 32 -25.84 9.61 7.41
CA GLY A 32 -26.01 9.29 8.82
C GLY A 32 -25.90 10.48 9.75
N GLU A 33 -25.96 10.18 11.05
CA GLU A 33 -25.72 11.09 12.14
C GLU A 33 -24.38 10.72 12.80
N ASP A 34 -23.50 11.70 12.99
CA ASP A 34 -22.23 11.48 13.68
C ASP A 34 -22.42 11.43 15.21
N THR A 35 -21.35 11.16 15.94
CA THR A 35 -21.39 11.05 17.41
C THR A 35 -21.66 12.38 18.13
N THR A 36 -21.66 13.50 17.40
CA THR A 36 -22.00 14.84 17.91
C THR A 36 -23.46 15.21 17.64
N GLY A 37 -24.19 14.37 16.92
CA GLY A 37 -25.59 14.59 16.54
C GLY A 37 -25.77 15.35 15.22
N VAL A 38 -24.70 15.54 14.45
CA VAL A 38 -24.78 16.22 13.15
C VAL A 38 -25.16 15.22 12.08
N THR A 39 -26.27 15.48 11.40
CA THR A 39 -26.70 14.70 10.25
C THR A 39 -26.04 15.21 8.97
N GLY A 40 -25.64 14.29 8.10
CA GLY A 40 -25.00 14.64 6.85
C GLY A 40 -25.00 13.53 5.81
N GLU A 41 -24.69 13.93 4.60
CA GLU A 41 -24.42 13.04 3.47
C GLU A 41 -22.99 13.31 2.98
N MET A 42 -22.28 12.24 2.63
CA MET A 42 -20.91 12.31 2.13
C MET A 42 -20.69 11.23 1.09
N ALA A 43 -20.19 11.62 -0.07
CA ALA A 43 -19.64 10.69 -1.05
C ALA A 43 -18.13 10.82 -1.07
N GLY A 44 -17.45 9.75 -1.43
CA GLY A 44 -16.00 9.76 -1.55
C GLY A 44 -15.46 8.52 -2.24
N ALA A 45 -14.16 8.56 -2.52
CA ALA A 45 -13.42 7.42 -3.00
C ALA A 45 -12.06 7.35 -2.30
N TRP A 46 -11.56 6.15 -2.11
CA TRP A 46 -10.23 5.91 -1.56
C TRP A 46 -9.48 4.90 -2.43
N THR A 47 -8.18 5.12 -2.57
CA THR A 47 -7.23 4.17 -3.16
C THR A 47 -6.15 3.87 -2.14
N VAL A 48 -5.84 2.60 -1.91
CA VAL A 48 -4.73 2.15 -1.05
C VAL A 48 -3.80 1.22 -1.80
N VAL A 49 -2.52 1.28 -1.43
CA VAL A 49 -1.47 0.40 -1.93
C VAL A 49 -0.93 -0.42 -0.75
N PRO A 50 -1.41 -1.64 -0.53
CA PRO A 50 -0.80 -2.55 0.43
C PRO A 50 0.38 -3.31 -0.19
N VAL A 51 1.39 -3.58 0.64
CA VAL A 51 2.56 -4.40 0.28
C VAL A 51 2.70 -5.54 1.29
N LEU A 52 2.89 -6.77 0.80
CA LEU A 52 3.14 -7.93 1.64
C LEU A 52 4.61 -7.90 2.10
N ARG A 53 4.84 -7.77 3.41
CA ARG A 53 6.17 -7.79 4.03
C ARG A 53 6.15 -8.71 5.24
N GLY A 54 6.96 -9.78 5.20
CA GLY A 54 7.06 -10.73 6.30
C GLY A 54 5.76 -11.48 6.60
N GLY A 55 4.93 -11.72 5.57
CA GLY A 55 3.64 -12.40 5.72
C GLY A 55 2.47 -11.50 6.12
N GLU A 56 2.70 -10.20 6.30
CA GLU A 56 1.66 -9.22 6.64
C GLU A 56 1.48 -8.18 5.54
N TRP A 57 0.24 -7.88 5.18
CA TRP A 57 -0.09 -6.77 4.30
C TRP A 57 -0.06 -5.45 5.07
N LYS A 58 0.73 -4.49 4.59
CA LYS A 58 0.82 -3.15 5.18
C LYS A 58 0.51 -2.10 4.14
N ILE A 59 -0.42 -1.20 4.44
CA ILE A 59 -0.71 -0.05 3.58
C ILE A 59 0.50 0.88 3.62
N VAL A 60 1.13 1.08 2.45
CA VAL A 60 2.28 2.00 2.32
C VAL A 60 1.90 3.31 1.65
N ASN A 61 0.74 3.36 0.99
CA ASN A 61 0.18 4.58 0.43
C ASN A 61 -1.35 4.53 0.48
N ALA A 62 -1.95 5.69 0.72
CA ALA A 62 -3.39 5.91 0.71
C ALA A 62 -3.67 7.28 0.11
N ALA A 63 -4.68 7.36 -0.75
CA ALA A 63 -5.21 8.59 -1.30
C ALA A 63 -6.73 8.56 -1.15
N GLU A 64 -7.30 9.68 -0.72
CA GLU A 64 -8.74 9.89 -0.63
C GLU A 64 -9.15 11.06 -1.50
N GLY A 65 -10.35 10.98 -2.06
CA GLY A 65 -10.96 12.02 -2.88
C GLY A 65 -12.43 12.16 -2.53
N PHE A 66 -12.84 13.40 -2.27
CA PHE A 66 -14.23 13.75 -2.02
C PHE A 66 -14.70 14.63 -3.20
N PRO A 67 -15.76 14.25 -3.91
CA PRO A 67 -16.34 15.12 -4.92
C PRO A 67 -16.83 16.44 -4.28
N PRO A 68 -16.84 17.56 -5.02
CA PRO A 68 -17.44 18.79 -4.54
C PRO A 68 -18.91 18.58 -4.15
N PRO A 69 -19.42 19.33 -3.16
CA PRO A 69 -20.85 19.30 -2.84
C PRO A 69 -21.72 19.48 -4.09
N GLY A 70 -22.67 18.57 -4.33
CA GLY A 70 -23.62 18.63 -5.45
C GLY A 70 -23.11 18.07 -6.79
N ALA A 71 -21.98 17.37 -6.82
CA ALA A 71 -21.44 16.77 -8.04
C ALA A 71 -21.96 15.35 -8.36
N MET A 72 -23.01 14.87 -7.67
CA MET A 72 -23.66 13.57 -7.91
C MET A 72 -25.11 13.72 -8.34
#